data_AF-A0A930HSY0-F1
#
_entry.id   AF-A0A930HSY0-F1
#
_cell.length_a   1.000
_cell.length_b   1.000
_cell.length_c   1.000
_cell.angle_alpha   90.00
_cell.angle_beta   90.00
_cell.angle_gamma   90.00
#
_symmetry.space_group_name_H-M   'P 1'
#
loop_
_entity.id
_entity.type
_entity.pdbx_description
1 polymer ?
#
loop_
_entity_poly.entity_id
_entity_poly.type
_entity_poly.pdbx_seq_one_letter_code
_entity_poly.pdbx_strand_id
1 'polypeptide(L)'
;MEKEQKIKVIRIIASIVLLMATYIPAIPEEIHIGLCAIAYVIIGADIVYAALRNLCKGQFLGESFLMTIATVGAFVIGEYPEAVAVMMFYQIGELFSDIAVERSRASIAALMDIRPDYANIEKEGSLTRVSPSDVPVGSIIVVKPGEKIPLDGKIISGSTTLDT
;
A
#
# COMPACT_ATOMS: atom_id res chain seq x y z
N MET A 1 -7.36 -3.51 3.84
CA MET A 1 -7.46 -2.80 2.56
C MET A 1 -7.93 -1.39 2.83
N GLU A 2 -7.12 -0.41 2.45
CA GLU A 2 -7.47 1.00 2.51
C GLU A 2 -8.66 1.32 1.60
N LYS A 3 -9.31 2.46 1.83
CA LYS A 3 -10.48 2.91 1.07
C LYS A 3 -10.17 3.04 -0.43
N GLU A 4 -8.95 3.46 -0.77
CA GLU A 4 -8.49 3.61 -2.16
C GLU A 4 -8.37 2.26 -2.87
N GLN A 5 -7.76 1.25 -2.22
CA GLN A 5 -7.65 -0.11 -2.77
C GLN A 5 -9.02 -0.72 -3.06
N LYS A 6 -10.02 -0.51 -2.19
CA LYS A 6 -11.39 -0.99 -2.41
C LYS A 6 -12.01 -0.36 -3.67
N ILE A 7 -11.79 0.94 -3.88
CA ILE A 7 -12.28 1.65 -5.06
C ILE A 7 -11.59 1.12 -6.32
N LYS A 8 -10.27 0.92 -6.30
CA LYS A 8 -9.53 0.31 -7.42
C LYS A 8 -10.09 -1.08 -7.77
N VAL A 9 -10.30 -1.94 -6.77
CA VAL A 9 -10.90 -3.28 -6.98
C VAL A 9 -12.30 -3.20 -7.57
N ILE A 10 -13.16 -2.31 -7.08
CA ILE A 10 -14.51 -2.13 -7.65
C ILE A 10 -14.44 -1.71 -9.12
N ARG A 11 -13.53 -0.79 -9.46
CA ARG A 11 -13.34 -0.35 -10.85
C ARG A 11 -12.81 -1.46 -11.75
N ILE A 12 -11.86 -2.26 -11.28
CA ILE A 12 -11.34 -3.43 -12.00
C ILE A 12 -12.47 -4.44 -12.26
N ILE A 13 -13.26 -4.78 -11.23
CA ILE A 13 -14.39 -5.71 -11.37
C ILE A 13 -15.43 -5.14 -12.34
N ALA A 14 -15.77 -3.86 -12.23
CA ALA A 14 -16.70 -3.21 -13.14
C ALA A 14 -16.21 -3.23 -14.59
N SER A 15 -14.92 -2.95 -14.83
CA SER A 15 -14.34 -3.03 -16.18
C SER A 15 -14.31 -4.47 -16.73
N ILE A 16 -14.07 -5.47 -15.89
CA ILE A 16 -14.12 -6.89 -16.29
C ILE A 16 -15.54 -7.26 -16.70
N VAL A 17 -16.55 -6.86 -15.92
CA VAL A 17 -17.95 -7.15 -16.23
C VAL A 17 -18.38 -6.48 -17.54
N LEU A 18 -18.00 -5.21 -17.74
CA LEU A 18 -18.30 -4.49 -18.97
C LEU A 18 -17.59 -5.10 -20.19
N LEU A 19 -16.33 -5.50 -20.05
CA LEU A 19 -15.58 -6.17 -21.11
C LEU A 19 -16.11 -7.57 -21.40
N MET A 20 -16.60 -8.30 -20.40
CA MET A 20 -17.30 -9.58 -20.65
C MET A 20 -18.63 -9.38 -21.38
N ALA A 21 -19.33 -8.28 -21.10
CA ALA A 21 -20.59 -7.95 -21.77
C ALA A 21 -20.40 -7.67 -23.28
N THR A 22 -19.22 -7.24 -23.73
CA THR A 22 -18.96 -7.00 -25.17
C THR A 22 -18.84 -8.29 -25.97
N TYR A 23 -18.57 -9.44 -25.33
CA TYR A 23 -18.52 -10.75 -25.98
C TYR A 23 -19.91 -11.41 -26.15
N ILE A 24 -20.99 -10.74 -25.73
CA ILE A 24 -22.35 -11.25 -25.98
C ILE A 24 -22.61 -11.19 -27.49
N PRO A 25 -22.98 -12.31 -28.14
CA PRO A 25 -23.21 -12.34 -29.57
C PRO A 25 -24.38 -11.42 -29.96
N ALA A 26 -24.27 -10.80 -31.14
CA ALA A 26 -25.29 -9.91 -31.74
C ALA A 26 -25.48 -8.52 -31.11
N ILE A 27 -24.47 -7.96 -30.44
CA ILE A 27 -24.47 -6.54 -30.06
C ILE A 27 -24.19 -5.64 -31.28
N PRO A 28 -24.98 -4.57 -31.52
CA PRO A 28 -24.67 -3.56 -32.53
C PRO A 28 -23.30 -2.90 -32.30
N GLU A 29 -22.57 -2.62 -33.38
CA GLU A 29 -21.21 -2.05 -33.32
C GLU A 29 -21.14 -0.75 -32.49
N GLU A 30 -22.14 0.12 -32.60
CA GLU A 30 -22.23 1.36 -31.82
C GLU A 30 -22.29 1.10 -30.30
N ILE A 31 -23.03 0.07 -29.89
CA ILE A 31 -23.15 -0.31 -28.47
C ILE A 31 -21.86 -0.96 -27.99
N HIS A 32 -21.20 -1.76 -28.85
CA HIS A 32 -19.90 -2.35 -28.54
C HIS A 32 -18.84 -1.28 -28.25
N ILE A 33 -18.71 -0.29 -29.15
CA ILE A 33 -17.79 0.84 -28.97
C ILE A 33 -18.13 1.63 -27.71
N GLY A 34 -19.42 1.93 -27.49
CA GLY A 34 -19.89 2.64 -26.30
C GLY A 34 -19.53 1.91 -24.99
N LEU A 35 -19.73 0.60 -24.94
CA LEU A 35 -19.37 -0.22 -23.77
C LEU A 35 -17.86 -0.24 -23.53
N CYS A 36 -17.04 -0.43 -24.57
CA CYS A 36 -15.59 -0.38 -24.45
C CYS A 36 -15.10 1.01 -23.99
N ALA A 37 -15.66 2.09 -24.54
CA ALA A 37 -15.32 3.45 -24.13
C ALA A 37 -15.66 3.72 -22.66
N ILE A 38 -16.84 3.28 -22.20
CA ILE A 38 -17.24 3.41 -20.78
C ILE A 38 -16.29 2.60 -19.89
N ALA A 39 -15.99 1.34 -20.26
CA ALA A 39 -15.06 0.50 -19.52
C ALA A 39 -13.66 1.14 -19.43
N TYR A 40 -13.18 1.70 -20.55
CA TYR A 40 -11.90 2.39 -20.64
C TYR A 40 -11.84 3.61 -19.73
N VAL A 41 -12.89 4.44 -19.71
CA VAL A 41 -12.96 5.62 -18.82
C VAL A 41 -12.99 5.19 -17.35
N ILE A 42 -13.79 4.17 -17.01
CA ILE A 42 -13.89 3.66 -15.64
C ILE A 42 -12.53 3.19 -15.16
N ILE A 43 -11.76 2.42 -15.93
CA ILE A 43 -10.49 1.87 -15.45
C ILE A 43 -9.32 2.86 -15.59
N GLY A 44 -9.35 3.69 -16.64
CA GLY A 44 -8.20 4.45 -17.12
C GLY A 44 -8.21 5.96 -16.86
N ALA A 45 -9.32 6.56 -16.39
CA ALA A 45 -9.42 8.02 -16.25
C ALA A 45 -8.27 8.65 -15.45
N ASP A 46 -7.90 8.06 -14.31
CA ASP A 46 -6.82 8.58 -13.46
C ASP A 46 -5.46 8.50 -14.15
N ILE A 47 -5.23 7.45 -14.94
CA ILE A 47 -3.96 7.22 -15.64
C ILE A 47 -3.83 8.22 -16.78
N VAL A 48 -4.90 8.43 -17.55
CA VAL A 48 -4.94 9.44 -18.62
C VAL A 48 -4.78 10.84 -18.03
N TYR A 49 -5.44 11.14 -16.91
CA TYR A 49 -5.30 12.41 -16.22
C TYR A 49 -3.87 12.62 -15.69
N ALA A 50 -3.27 11.59 -15.08
CA ALA A 50 -1.89 11.62 -14.62
C ALA A 50 -0.92 11.83 -15.78
N ALA A 51 -1.13 11.16 -16.91
CA ALA A 51 -0.35 11.33 -18.13
C ALA A 51 -0.40 12.77 -18.64
N LEU A 52 -1.60 13.35 -18.78
CA LEU A 52 -1.79 14.74 -19.21
C LEU A 52 -1.14 15.72 -18.23
N ARG A 53 -1.29 15.49 -16.92
CA ARG A 53 -0.67 16.34 -15.90
C ARG A 53 0.86 16.29 -15.95
N ASN A 54 1.43 15.10 -16.12
CA ASN A 54 2.88 14.90 -16.19
C ASN A 54 3.46 15.45 -17.50
N LEU A 55 2.69 15.36 -18.58
CA LEU A 55 3.01 15.97 -19.87
C LEU A 55 3.16 17.49 -19.75
N CYS A 56 2.20 18.17 -19.11
CA CYS A 56 2.25 19.61 -18.87
C CYS A 56 3.44 20.03 -17.99
N LYS A 57 3.96 19.12 -17.16
CA LYS A 57 5.14 19.36 -16.29
C LYS A 57 6.48 19.04 -16.97
N GLY A 58 6.47 18.61 -18.23
CA GLY A 58 7.68 18.26 -18.96
C GLY A 58 8.20 16.84 -18.73
N GLN A 59 7.41 15.95 -18.12
CA GLN A 59 7.79 14.56 -17.83
C GLN A 59 7.12 13.60 -18.83
N PHE A 60 7.71 13.50 -20.01
CA PHE A 60 7.14 12.81 -21.18
C PHE A 60 7.37 11.30 -21.24
N LEU A 61 8.19 10.70 -20.35
CA LEU A 61 8.59 9.29 -20.43
C LEU A 61 8.13 8.46 -19.21
N GLY A 62 6.99 8.83 -18.62
CA GLY A 62 6.40 8.08 -17.51
C GLY A 62 5.51 6.92 -17.97
N GLU A 63 5.31 5.95 -17.09
CA GLU A 63 4.41 4.80 -17.32
C GLU A 63 3.00 5.24 -17.75
N SER A 64 2.42 6.22 -17.04
CA SER A 64 1.07 6.72 -17.35
C SER A 64 0.97 7.26 -18.77
N PHE A 65 2.02 7.93 -19.25
CA PHE A 65 2.07 8.47 -20.61
C PHE A 65 2.18 7.36 -21.66
N LEU A 66 3.09 6.40 -21.44
CA LEU A 66 3.26 5.26 -22.33
C LEU A 66 1.97 4.44 -22.43
N MET A 67 1.34 4.16 -21.29
CA MET A 67 0.05 3.47 -21.22
C MET A 67 -1.04 4.22 -21.98
N THR A 68 -1.14 5.54 -21.77
CA THR A 68 -2.15 6.38 -22.44
C THR A 68 -1.98 6.41 -23.95
N ILE A 69 -0.75 6.58 -24.46
CA ILE A 69 -0.51 6.58 -25.91
C ILE A 69 -0.81 5.20 -26.51
N ALA A 70 -0.40 4.12 -25.85
CA ALA A 70 -0.65 2.77 -26.35
C ALA A 70 -2.15 2.47 -26.47
N THR A 71 -2.91 2.78 -25.43
CA THR A 71 -4.35 2.49 -25.40
C THR A 71 -5.15 3.45 -26.29
N VAL A 72 -4.78 4.73 -26.38
CA VAL A 72 -5.38 5.65 -27.35
C VAL A 72 -5.06 5.22 -28.78
N GLY A 73 -3.82 4.77 -29.04
CA GLY A 73 -3.44 4.21 -30.33
C GLY A 73 -4.28 2.98 -30.71
N ALA A 74 -4.49 2.07 -29.76
CA ALA A 74 -5.37 0.91 -29.94
C ALA A 74 -6.83 1.33 -30.23
N PHE A 75 -7.36 2.35 -29.54
CA PHE A 75 -8.67 2.93 -29.85
C PHE A 75 -8.76 3.49 -31.27
N VAL A 76 -7.70 4.14 -31.78
CA VAL A 76 -7.68 4.74 -33.13
C VAL A 76 -7.69 3.67 -34.22
N ILE A 77 -7.07 2.52 -34.01
CA ILE A 77 -7.03 1.41 -34.98
C ILE A 77 -8.24 0.48 -34.90
N GLY A 78 -9.17 0.73 -33.97
CA GLY A 78 -10.40 -0.07 -33.79
C GLY A 78 -10.28 -1.24 -32.81
N GLU A 79 -9.14 -1.40 -32.15
CA GLU A 79 -8.86 -2.47 -31.16
C GLU A 79 -9.30 -2.00 -29.76
N TYR A 80 -10.61 -1.80 -29.59
CA TYR A 80 -11.19 -1.25 -28.36
C TYR A 80 -11.10 -2.20 -27.16
N PRO A 81 -11.44 -3.50 -27.28
CA PRO A 81 -11.31 -4.45 -26.17
C PRO A 81 -9.86 -4.57 -25.66
N GLU A 82 -8.90 -4.55 -26.57
CA GLU A 82 -7.46 -4.65 -26.30
C GLU A 82 -6.98 -3.44 -25.50
N ALA A 83 -7.42 -2.23 -25.87
CA ALA A 83 -7.12 -1.01 -25.14
C ALA A 83 -7.61 -1.07 -23.69
N VAL A 84 -8.83 -1.57 -23.48
CA VAL A 84 -9.41 -1.75 -22.13
C VAL A 84 -8.63 -2.82 -21.36
N ALA A 85 -8.30 -3.95 -22.00
CA ALA A 85 -7.57 -5.05 -21.38
C ALA A 85 -6.18 -4.62 -20.91
N VAL A 86 -5.42 -3.89 -21.73
CA VAL A 86 -4.10 -3.36 -21.37
C VAL A 86 -4.19 -2.46 -20.14
N MET A 87 -5.16 -1.56 -20.11
CA MET A 87 -5.36 -0.65 -18.97
C MET A 87 -5.78 -1.40 -17.69
N MET A 88 -6.59 -2.45 -17.84
CA MET A 88 -7.00 -3.33 -16.75
C MET A 88 -5.82 -4.10 -16.15
N PHE A 89 -4.95 -4.68 -16.98
CA PHE A 89 -3.76 -5.40 -16.50
C PHE A 89 -2.81 -4.47 -15.74
N TYR A 90 -2.65 -3.23 -16.20
CA TYR A 90 -1.86 -2.24 -15.48
C TYR A 90 -2.43 -1.94 -14.09
N GLN A 91 -3.73 -1.68 -13.98
CA GLN A 91 -4.40 -1.44 -12.69
C GLN A 91 -4.29 -2.62 -11.73
N ILE A 92 -4.40 -3.86 -12.24
CA ILE A 92 -4.18 -5.06 -11.42
C ILE A 92 -2.75 -5.11 -10.91
N GLY A 93 -1.76 -4.85 -11.77
CA GLY A 93 -0.35 -4.81 -11.40
C GLY A 93 -0.06 -3.73 -10.36
N GLU A 94 -0.60 -2.53 -10.55
CA GLU A 94 -0.49 -1.40 -9.61
C GLU A 94 -1.10 -1.76 -8.25
N LEU A 95 -2.29 -2.38 -8.23
CA LEU A 95 -2.91 -2.85 -6.98
C LEU A 95 -2.02 -3.84 -6.22
N PHE A 96 -1.40 -4.80 -6.91
CA PHE A 96 -0.47 -5.73 -6.26
C PHE A 96 0.80 -5.03 -5.76
N SER A 97 1.31 -4.06 -6.51
CA SER A 97 2.45 -3.23 -6.11
C SER A 97 2.13 -2.45 -4.83
N ASP A 98 0.98 -1.77 -4.78
CA ASP A 98 0.52 -1.00 -3.63
C ASP A 98 0.42 -1.88 -2.38
N ILE A 99 -0.19 -3.06 -2.51
CA ILE A 99 -0.29 -4.04 -1.41
C ILE A 99 1.10 -4.51 -0.95
N ALA A 100 2.03 -4.75 -1.88
CA ALA A 100 3.39 -5.17 -1.54
C ALA A 100 4.12 -4.08 -0.75
N VAL A 101 4.04 -2.82 -1.17
CA VAL A 101 4.64 -1.68 -0.48
C VAL A 101 4.05 -1.49 0.92
N GLU A 102 2.73 -1.58 1.07
CA GLU A 102 2.06 -1.52 2.39
C GLU A 102 2.56 -2.63 3.32
N ARG A 103 2.65 -3.86 2.83
CA ARG A 103 3.16 -5.00 3.61
C ARG A 103 4.60 -4.77 4.05
N SER A 104 5.47 -4.29 3.16
CA SER A 104 6.86 -3.97 3.51
C SER A 104 6.93 -2.89 4.60
N ARG A 105 6.12 -1.83 4.49
CA ARG A 105 6.06 -0.77 5.52
C ARG A 105 5.58 -1.32 6.87
N ALA A 106 4.55 -2.15 6.87
CA ALA A 106 4.02 -2.77 8.10
C ALA A 106 5.06 -3.68 8.77
N SER A 107 5.81 -4.47 8.01
CA SER A 107 6.89 -5.30 8.56
C SER A 107 8.01 -4.47 9.19
N ILE A 108 8.39 -3.34 8.59
CA ILE A 108 9.38 -2.42 9.17
C ILE A 108 8.84 -1.79 10.46
N ALA A 109 7.57 -1.36 10.46
CA ALA A 109 6.95 -0.78 11.64
C ALA A 109 6.87 -1.77 12.82
N ALA A 110 6.56 -3.04 12.55
CA ALA A 110 6.52 -4.08 13.58
C ALA A 110 7.88 -4.32 14.26
N LEU A 111 8.99 -4.12 13.56
CA LEU A 111 10.32 -4.18 14.15
C LEU A 111 10.63 -2.98 15.06
N MET A 112 10.02 -1.81 14.82
CA MET A 112 10.17 -0.63 15.67
C MET A 112 9.34 -0.72 16.97
N ASP A 113 8.21 -1.44 16.95
CA ASP A 113 7.26 -1.58 18.07
C ASP A 113 7.73 -2.57 19.16
N ILE A 114 8.96 -3.08 19.05
CA ILE A 114 9.58 -3.96 20.05
C ILE A 114 10.02 -3.16 21.28
N ARG A 115 10.26 -1.85 21.14
CA ARG A 115 10.81 -0.99 22.20
C ARG A 115 9.82 -0.86 23.37
N PRO A 116 10.24 -1.12 24.63
CA PRO A 116 9.38 -0.89 25.79
C PRO A 116 9.10 0.60 26.00
N ASP A 117 7.88 0.96 26.39
CA ASP A 117 7.49 2.37 26.58
C ASP A 117 7.93 2.96 27.93
N TYR A 118 8.35 2.11 28.87
CA TYR A 118 8.64 2.51 30.24
C TYR A 118 9.75 1.67 30.89
N ALA A 119 10.44 2.26 31.85
CA ALA A 119 11.36 1.60 32.78
C ALA A 119 10.94 1.93 34.22
N ASN A 120 11.03 0.94 35.12
CA ASN A 120 10.80 1.17 36.55
C ASN A 120 12.16 1.43 37.23
N ILE A 121 12.42 2.66 37.66
CA ILE A 121 13.62 2.99 38.44
C ILE A 121 13.28 2.90 39.92
N GLU A 122 14.17 2.31 40.71
CA GLU A 122 14.13 2.37 42.16
C GLU A 122 14.84 3.65 42.66
N LYS A 123 14.07 4.58 43.26
CA LYS A 123 14.60 5.77 43.94
C LYS A 123 14.04 5.82 45.36
N GLU A 124 14.94 5.88 46.34
CA GLU A 124 14.60 6.05 47.77
C GLU A 124 13.57 5.03 48.30
N GLY A 125 13.65 3.78 47.82
CA GLY A 125 12.73 2.69 48.22
C GLY A 125 11.35 2.72 47.53
N SER A 126 11.15 3.61 46.56
CA SER A 126 9.93 3.69 45.74
C SER A 126 10.22 3.40 44.26
N LEU A 127 9.28 2.75 43.58
CA LEU A 127 9.36 2.49 42.14
C LEU A 127 8.70 3.64 41.38
N THR A 128 9.49 4.31 40.53
CA THR A 128 8.98 5.36 39.65
C THR A 128 9.06 4.91 38.19
N ARG A 129 7.95 5.06 37.46
CA ARG A 129 7.86 4.74 36.04
C ARG A 129 8.31 5.94 35.20
N VAL A 130 9.33 5.75 34.37
CA VAL A 130 9.87 6.79 33.48
C VAL A 130 10.02 6.26 32.05
N SER A 131 10.18 7.15 31.07
CA SER A 131 10.55 6.73 29.71
C SER A 131 11.96 6.11 29.74
N PRO A 132 12.24 5.04 28.97
CA PRO A 132 13.59 4.46 28.90
C PRO A 132 14.64 5.48 28.44
N SER A 133 14.26 6.52 27.70
CA SER A 133 15.19 7.58 27.26
C SER A 133 15.65 8.49 28.41
N ASP A 134 14.88 8.56 29.51
CA ASP A 134 15.13 9.46 30.64
C ASP A 134 15.86 8.78 31.80
N VAL A 135 16.27 7.51 31.63
CA VAL A 135 16.97 6.73 32.66
C VAL A 135 18.45 7.10 32.67
N PRO A 136 18.99 7.66 33.77
CA PRO A 136 20.42 7.94 33.87
C PRO A 136 21.26 6.66 33.92
N VAL A 137 22.43 6.67 33.28
CA VAL A 137 23.40 5.56 33.35
C VAL A 137 23.79 5.30 34.81
N GLY A 138 23.76 4.03 35.22
CA GLY A 138 24.04 3.62 36.60
C GLY A 138 22.83 3.55 37.52
N SER A 139 21.63 3.86 37.03
CA SER A 139 20.38 3.69 37.78
C SER A 139 20.01 2.21 37.95
N ILE A 140 19.38 1.86 39.07
CA ILE A 140 18.85 0.52 39.31
C ILE A 140 17.44 0.42 38.74
N ILE A 141 17.26 -0.52 37.81
CA ILE A 141 15.97 -0.78 37.15
C ILE A 141 15.40 -2.09 37.72
N VAL A 142 14.12 -2.09 38.06
CA VAL A 142 13.40 -3.26 38.55
C VAL A 142 12.48 -3.78 37.45
N VAL A 143 12.73 -5.00 36.99
CA VAL A 143 11.92 -5.67 35.96
C VAL A 143 11.12 -6.79 36.62
N LYS A 144 9.79 -6.76 36.48
CA LYS A 144 8.90 -7.79 37.03
C LYS A 144 8.77 -8.96 36.05
N PRO A 145 8.42 -10.17 36.52
CA PRO A 145 8.13 -11.29 35.63
C PRO A 145 7.08 -10.93 34.57
N GLY A 146 7.37 -11.21 33.30
CA GLY A 146 6.50 -10.89 32.16
C GLY A 146 6.70 -9.49 31.56
N GLU A 147 7.53 -8.63 32.17
CA GLU A 147 7.92 -7.35 31.56
C GLU A 147 9.11 -7.52 30.60
N LYS A 148 9.13 -6.72 29.52
CA LYS A 148 10.28 -6.62 28.62
C LYS A 148 11.41 -5.84 29.30
N ILE A 149 12.66 -6.21 29.02
CA ILE A 149 13.82 -5.46 29.51
C ILE A 149 13.88 -4.11 28.75
N PRO A 150 13.78 -2.95 29.44
CA PRO A 150 13.68 -1.65 28.78
C PRO A 150 15.01 -1.10 28.26
N LEU A 151 16.13 -1.50 28.86
CA LEU A 151 17.47 -1.00 28.57
C LEU A 151 18.53 -2.09 28.81
N ASP A 152 19.64 -2.01 28.09
CA ASP A 152 20.80 -2.87 28.33
C ASP A 152 21.38 -2.63 29.74
N GLY A 153 21.77 -3.72 30.41
CA GLY A 153 22.29 -3.63 31.77
C GLY A 153 22.88 -4.94 32.28
N LYS A 154 23.29 -4.95 33.54
CA LYS A 154 23.83 -6.11 34.24
C LYS A 154 22.94 -6.47 35.43
N ILE A 155 22.65 -7.76 35.59
CA ILE A 155 21.88 -8.27 36.74
C ILE A 155 22.71 -8.07 38.01
N ILE A 156 22.18 -7.29 38.95
CA ILE A 156 22.79 -7.06 40.27
C ILE A 156 22.17 -7.93 41.38
N SER A 157 20.91 -8.35 41.20
CA SER A 157 20.15 -9.13 42.18
C SER A 157 19.06 -9.95 41.48
N GLY A 158 18.83 -11.18 41.96
CA GLY A 158 17.85 -12.12 41.40
C GLY A 158 18.45 -13.09 40.36
N SER A 159 17.62 -14.07 39.97
CA SER A 159 17.90 -15.03 38.90
C SER A 159 16.63 -15.22 38.08
N THR A 160 16.75 -15.24 36.75
CA THR A 160 15.62 -15.40 35.83
C THR A 160 16.10 -16.02 34.51
N THR A 161 15.15 -16.54 33.74
CA THR A 161 15.36 -16.95 32.35
C THR A 161 14.74 -15.89 31.44
N LEU A 162 15.43 -15.52 30.37
CA LEU A 162 14.98 -14.51 29.42
C LEU A 162 14.59 -15.17 28.09
N ASP A 163 13.53 -14.67 27.48
CA ASP A 163 13.17 -14.96 26.08
C ASP A 163 13.72 -13.83 25.22
N THR A 164 14.57 -14.16 24.25
CA THR A 164 15.42 -13.20 23.51
C THR A 164 14.95 -13.04 22.08
#